data_AF-A0A7W2TYQ7-F1
#
_entry.id   AF-A0A7W2TYQ7-F1
#
_cell.length_a   1.000
_cell.length_b   1.000
_cell.length_c   1.000
_cell.angle_alpha   90.00
_cell.angle_beta   90.00
_cell.angle_gamma   90.00
#
_symmetry.space_group_name_H-M   'P 1'
#
loop_
_entity.id
_entity.type
_entity.pdbx_description
1 polymer ?
#
loop_
_entity_poly.entity_id
_entity_poly.type
_entity_poly.pdbx_seq_one_letter_code
_entity_poly.pdbx_strand_id
1 'polypeptide(L)'
;MNSKGFTLIELIVVIVILGILAATAVPKFINLKAEAQTATLQGVKASMQGAAALVHSKSLVKGNQKEVDSTINLGDGAGFSNDGEFFITYGYPFANESEWKRIIDLDDNFIYLEIGSSSTRSLVIYRKDSPAPTNFNSPCILYYRAAENENSRPEFILNKCI
;
A
#
# COMPACT_ATOMS: atom_id res chain seq x y z
N MET A 1 33.34 -35.76 38.27
CA MET A 1 32.65 -34.72 37.48
C MET A 1 33.67 -33.64 37.13
N ASN A 2 34.18 -33.63 35.90
CA ASN A 2 35.14 -32.61 35.45
C ASN A 2 34.38 -31.40 34.89
N SER A 3 34.12 -30.42 35.74
CA SER A 3 33.68 -29.10 35.29
C SER A 3 34.89 -28.39 34.69
N LYS A 4 35.05 -28.47 33.36
CA LYS A 4 35.94 -27.55 32.64
C LYS A 4 35.31 -26.15 32.73
N GLY A 5 35.84 -25.32 33.63
CA GLY A 5 35.45 -23.91 33.71
C GLY A 5 35.84 -23.18 32.43
N PHE A 6 34.94 -22.32 31.95
CA PHE A 6 35.21 -21.40 30.85
C PHE A 6 36.28 -20.40 31.29
N THR A 7 37.29 -20.12 30.46
CA THR A 7 38.31 -19.14 30.81
C THR A 7 37.77 -17.72 30.64
N LEU A 8 38.27 -16.78 31.44
CA LEU A 8 37.90 -15.36 31.30
C LEU A 8 38.28 -14.82 29.91
N ILE A 9 39.36 -15.30 29.32
CA ILE A 9 39.80 -14.87 27.98
C ILE A 9 38.85 -15.37 26.88
N GLU A 10 38.33 -16.60 26.99
CA GLU A 10 37.33 -17.11 26.04
C GLU A 10 36.06 -16.26 26.08
N LEU A 11 35.62 -15.84 27.27
CA LEU A 11 34.45 -14.97 27.40
C LEU A 11 34.71 -13.59 26.76
N ILE A 12 35.89 -13.01 26.98
CA ILE A 12 36.26 -11.69 26.42
C ILE A 12 36.34 -11.74 24.90
N VAL A 13 36.95 -12.79 24.32
CA VAL A 13 37.06 -12.92 22.86
C VAL A 13 35.67 -13.04 22.22
N VAL A 14 34.76 -13.79 22.84
CA VAL A 14 33.38 -13.95 22.34
C VAL A 14 32.63 -12.61 22.32
N ILE A 15 32.68 -11.82 23.40
CA ILE A 15 31.99 -10.52 23.42
C ILE A 15 32.59 -9.52 22.43
N VAL A 16 33.91 -9.57 22.20
CA VAL A 16 34.58 -8.73 21.19
C VAL A 16 34.10 -9.09 19.78
N ILE A 17 34.05 -10.38 19.45
CA ILE A 17 33.57 -10.85 18.15
C ILE A 17 32.09 -10.47 17.96
N LEU A 18 31.25 -10.70 18.97
CA LEU A 18 29.83 -10.31 18.93
C LEU A 18 29.67 -8.79 18.78
N GLY A 19 30.53 -7.99 19.40
CA GLY A 19 30.55 -6.53 19.25
C GLY A 19 30.80 -6.08 17.81
N ILE A 20 31.79 -6.69 17.13
CA ILE A 20 32.11 -6.37 15.72
C ILE A 20 30.97 -6.81 14.77
N LEU A 21 30.42 -8.01 15.00
CA LEU A 21 29.30 -8.51 14.20
C LEU A 21 28.06 -7.64 14.38
N ALA A 22 27.75 -7.21 15.61
CA ALA A 22 26.62 -6.33 15.88
C ALA A 22 26.79 -4.96 15.19
N ALA A 23 27.98 -4.36 15.27
CA ALA A 23 28.25 -3.04 14.69
C ALA A 23 28.07 -3.02 13.16
N THR A 24 28.39 -4.12 12.48
CA THR A 24 28.28 -4.22 11.01
C THR A 24 26.90 -4.71 10.54
N ALA A 25 26.20 -5.54 11.33
CA ALA A 25 24.89 -6.09 10.96
C ALA A 25 23.74 -5.09 11.11
N VAL A 26 23.79 -4.22 12.13
CA VAL A 26 22.66 -3.31 12.44
C VAL A 26 22.35 -2.33 11.30
N PRO A 27 23.31 -1.60 10.69
CA PRO A 27 23.01 -0.67 9.60
C PRO A 27 22.40 -1.38 8.38
N LYS A 28 22.90 -2.59 8.08
CA LYS A 28 22.38 -3.40 6.96
C LYS A 28 20.95 -3.86 7.22
N PHE A 29 20.63 -4.26 8.45
CA PHE A 29 19.29 -4.71 8.82
C PHE A 29 18.23 -3.60 8.67
N ILE A 30 18.57 -2.36 9.03
CA ILE A 30 17.67 -1.20 8.89
C ILE A 30 17.33 -0.96 7.41
N ASN A 31 18.33 -0.95 6.53
CA ASN A 31 18.12 -0.77 5.09
C ASN A 31 17.27 -1.88 4.48
N LEU A 32 17.55 -3.14 4.85
CA LEU A 32 16.76 -4.29 4.37
C LEU A 32 15.29 -4.22 4.81
N LYS A 33 15.01 -3.70 6.01
CA LYS A 33 13.64 -3.50 6.48
C LYS A 33 12.90 -2.47 5.61
N ALA A 34 13.53 -1.33 5.33
CA ALA A 34 12.95 -0.28 4.49
C ALA A 34 12.74 -0.77 3.04
N GLU A 35 13.70 -1.50 2.48
CA GLU A 35 13.58 -2.13 1.15
C GLU A 35 12.45 -3.16 1.10
N ALA A 36 12.33 -4.01 2.12
CA ALA A 36 11.26 -5.00 2.22
C ALA A 36 9.88 -4.34 2.29
N GLN A 37 9.71 -3.30 3.12
CA GLN A 37 8.45 -2.54 3.20
C GLN A 37 8.12 -1.85 1.87
N THR A 38 9.13 -1.26 1.21
CA THR A 38 8.98 -0.66 -0.13
C THR A 38 8.53 -1.71 -1.16
N ALA A 39 9.12 -2.90 -1.14
CA ALA A 39 8.75 -3.99 -2.03
C ALA A 39 7.31 -4.49 -1.77
N THR A 40 6.89 -4.56 -0.50
CA THR A 40 5.50 -4.88 -0.16
C THR A 40 4.54 -3.85 -0.74
N LEU A 41 4.80 -2.55 -0.53
CA LEU A 41 3.96 -1.48 -1.10
C LEU A 41 3.97 -1.49 -2.64
N GLN A 42 5.07 -1.91 -3.26
CA GLN A 42 5.15 -2.08 -4.71
C GLN A 42 4.23 -3.22 -5.20
N GLY A 43 4.09 -4.30 -4.42
CA GLY A 43 3.11 -5.36 -4.66
C GLY A 43 1.67 -4.88 -4.52
N VAL A 44 1.39 -4.07 -3.50
CA VAL A 44 0.08 -3.41 -3.35
C VAL A 44 -0.22 -2.51 -4.53
N LYS A 45 0.75 -1.70 -4.99
CA LYS A 45 0.62 -0.85 -6.18
C LYS A 45 0.25 -1.65 -7.41
N ALA A 46 0.93 -2.76 -7.67
CA ALA A 46 0.60 -3.62 -8.81
C ALA A 46 -0.83 -4.19 -8.73
N SER A 47 -1.25 -4.60 -7.53
CA SER A 47 -2.60 -5.09 -7.27
C SER A 47 -3.65 -4.01 -7.53
N MET A 48 -3.39 -2.78 -7.06
CA MET A 48 -4.28 -1.64 -7.30
C MET A 48 -4.39 -1.29 -8.79
N GLN A 49 -3.28 -1.29 -9.51
CA GLN A 49 -3.26 -1.04 -10.96
C GLN A 49 -4.04 -2.11 -11.73
N GLY A 50 -3.89 -3.38 -11.36
CA GLY A 50 -4.66 -4.48 -11.94
C GLY A 50 -6.16 -4.33 -11.69
N ALA A 51 -6.54 -4.07 -10.44
CA ALA A 51 -7.94 -3.86 -10.07
C ALA A 51 -8.58 -2.67 -10.81
N ALA A 52 -7.87 -1.53 -10.89
CA ALA A 52 -8.34 -0.37 -11.64
C ALA A 52 -8.50 -0.65 -13.14
N ALA A 53 -7.62 -1.45 -13.74
CA ALA A 53 -7.74 -1.84 -15.15
C ALA A 53 -8.97 -2.73 -15.40
N LEU A 54 -9.31 -3.62 -14.47
CA LEU A 54 -10.51 -4.46 -14.54
C LEU A 54 -11.80 -3.62 -14.40
N VAL A 55 -11.81 -2.69 -13.46
CA VAL A 55 -12.91 -1.72 -13.28
C VAL A 55 -13.09 -0.88 -14.56
N HIS A 56 -12.00 -0.37 -15.13
CA HIS A 56 -12.05 0.38 -16.37
C HIS A 56 -12.56 -0.45 -17.55
N SER A 57 -12.16 -1.72 -17.63
CA SER A 57 -12.68 -2.65 -18.65
C SER A 57 -14.20 -2.84 -18.52
N LYS A 58 -14.72 -2.99 -17.29
CA LYS A 58 -16.17 -3.05 -17.04
C LYS A 58 -16.89 -1.76 -17.43
N SER A 59 -16.28 -0.61 -17.16
CA SER A 59 -16.83 0.69 -17.53
C SER A 59 -16.88 0.89 -19.04
N LEU A 60 -15.85 0.45 -19.77
CA LEU A 60 -15.82 0.46 -21.23
C LEU A 60 -16.93 -0.40 -21.83
N VAL A 61 -17.19 -1.58 -21.26
CA VAL A 61 -18.29 -2.46 -21.70
C VAL A 61 -19.66 -1.83 -21.43
N LYS A 62 -19.82 -1.13 -20.30
CA LYS A 62 -21.05 -0.39 -19.98
C LYS A 62 -21.20 0.89 -20.84
N GLY A 63 -20.09 1.45 -21.32
CA GLY A 63 -20.05 2.67 -22.13
C GLY A 63 -20.05 3.97 -21.33
N ASN A 64 -19.71 3.94 -20.03
CA ASN A 64 -19.75 5.09 -19.13
C ASN A 64 -18.37 5.60 -18.69
N GLN A 65 -17.30 5.19 -19.38
CA GLN A 65 -15.91 5.53 -19.05
C GLN A 65 -15.55 7.02 -19.20
N LYS A 66 -16.44 7.83 -19.79
CA LYS A 66 -16.25 9.27 -19.96
C LYS A 66 -17.08 10.10 -18.98
N GLU A 67 -17.97 9.46 -18.24
CA GLU A 67 -18.81 10.13 -17.27
C GLU A 67 -17.96 10.57 -16.07
N VAL A 68 -18.22 11.78 -15.58
CA VAL A 68 -17.49 12.35 -14.43
C VAL A 68 -17.63 11.42 -13.25
N ASP A 69 -18.87 11.11 -12.84
CA ASP A 69 -19.17 10.10 -11.83
C ASP A 69 -20.26 9.17 -12.37
N SER A 70 -20.05 7.88 -12.21
CA SER A 70 -21.01 6.86 -12.60
C SER A 70 -20.79 5.60 -11.77
N THR A 71 -21.51 4.54 -12.10
CA THR A 71 -21.35 3.25 -11.44
C THR A 71 -21.18 2.13 -12.43
N ILE A 72 -20.46 1.08 -12.05
CA ILE A 72 -20.46 -0.22 -12.72
C ILE A 72 -21.04 -1.27 -11.78
N ASN A 73 -21.28 -2.47 -12.29
CA ASN A 73 -21.72 -3.58 -11.47
C ASN A 73 -20.61 -4.65 -11.35
N LEU A 74 -20.19 -4.93 -10.12
CA LEU A 74 -19.20 -5.98 -9.82
C LEU A 74 -19.83 -7.37 -9.72
N GLY A 75 -21.13 -7.46 -9.46
CA GLY A 75 -21.86 -8.71 -9.26
C GLY A 75 -21.60 -9.36 -7.90
N ASP A 76 -21.05 -8.60 -6.95
CA ASP A 76 -20.75 -9.05 -5.58
C ASP A 76 -21.92 -8.87 -4.61
N GLY A 77 -23.04 -8.28 -5.06
CA GLY A 77 -24.21 -7.99 -4.22
C GLY A 77 -23.97 -6.91 -3.15
N ALA A 78 -22.84 -6.20 -3.21
CA ALA A 78 -22.54 -5.08 -2.33
C ALA A 78 -22.99 -3.75 -2.96
N GLY A 79 -22.54 -2.61 -2.39
CA GLY A 79 -22.91 -1.28 -2.87
C GLY A 79 -24.21 -0.75 -2.27
N PHE A 80 -24.62 0.44 -2.70
CA PHE A 80 -25.76 1.17 -2.11
C PHE A 80 -27.09 0.43 -2.25
N SER A 81 -27.32 -0.17 -3.42
CA SER A 81 -28.54 -0.90 -3.75
C SER A 81 -28.46 -2.41 -3.46
N ASN A 82 -27.35 -2.91 -2.89
CA ASN A 82 -27.05 -4.33 -2.71
C ASN A 82 -27.14 -5.18 -3.99
N ASP A 83 -26.87 -4.55 -5.14
CA ASP A 83 -26.91 -5.19 -6.46
C ASP A 83 -25.52 -5.34 -7.08
N GLY A 84 -24.47 -4.91 -6.38
CA GLY A 84 -23.09 -4.89 -6.85
C GLY A 84 -22.65 -3.54 -7.42
N GLU A 85 -23.42 -2.47 -7.20
CA GLU A 85 -23.03 -1.11 -7.58
C GLU A 85 -21.66 -0.73 -7.04
N PHE A 86 -20.81 -0.18 -7.91
CA PHE A 86 -19.45 0.25 -7.59
C PHE A 86 -19.16 1.59 -8.25
N PHE A 87 -18.70 2.55 -7.46
CA PHE A 87 -18.52 3.94 -7.88
C PHE A 87 -17.24 4.12 -8.69
N ILE A 88 -17.39 4.83 -9.81
CA ILE A 88 -16.29 5.15 -10.72
C ILE A 88 -16.29 6.63 -11.09
N THR A 89 -15.11 7.15 -11.39
CA THR A 89 -14.90 8.48 -11.97
C THR A 89 -14.09 8.33 -13.25
N TYR A 90 -14.63 8.81 -14.37
CA TYR A 90 -14.05 8.60 -15.71
C TYR A 90 -13.66 7.14 -15.99
N GLY A 91 -14.50 6.21 -15.55
CA GLY A 91 -14.28 4.77 -15.71
C GLY A 91 -13.24 4.13 -14.78
N TYR A 92 -12.65 4.86 -13.84
CA TYR A 92 -11.70 4.30 -12.86
C TYR A 92 -12.28 4.27 -11.45
N PRO A 93 -11.77 3.45 -10.53
CA PRO A 93 -12.27 3.38 -9.16
C PRO A 93 -12.35 4.75 -8.48
N PHE A 94 -13.43 5.02 -7.76
CA PHE A 94 -13.51 6.18 -6.90
C PHE A 94 -12.47 6.07 -5.77
N ALA A 95 -11.86 7.20 -5.36
CA ALA A 95 -10.82 7.23 -4.33
C ALA A 95 -11.42 7.15 -2.91
N ASN A 96 -12.04 6.02 -2.59
CA ASN A 96 -12.67 5.73 -1.29
C ASN A 96 -12.26 4.35 -0.76
N GLU A 97 -11.99 4.25 0.54
CA GLU A 97 -11.66 3.03 1.27
C GLU A 97 -12.65 1.89 1.02
N SER A 98 -13.95 2.17 1.13
CA SER A 98 -15.03 1.19 1.00
C SER A 98 -15.03 0.54 -0.39
N GLU A 99 -14.79 1.33 -1.43
CA GLU A 99 -14.69 0.83 -2.80
C GLU A 99 -13.39 0.05 -3.00
N TRP A 100 -12.26 0.59 -2.55
CA TRP A 100 -10.97 -0.08 -2.71
C TRP A 100 -10.90 -1.43 -1.99
N LYS A 101 -11.45 -1.53 -0.77
CA LYS A 101 -11.54 -2.81 -0.04
C LYS A 101 -12.35 -3.89 -0.76
N ARG A 102 -13.23 -3.52 -1.71
CA ARG A 102 -14.00 -4.49 -2.49
C ARG A 102 -13.24 -5.06 -3.68
N ILE A 103 -12.22 -4.36 -4.17
CA ILE A 103 -11.50 -4.73 -5.41
C ILE A 103 -10.05 -5.18 -5.17
N ILE A 104 -9.52 -4.95 -3.96
CA ILE A 104 -8.24 -5.49 -3.52
C ILE A 104 -8.40 -6.10 -2.13
N ASP A 105 -7.75 -7.25 -1.93
CA ASP A 105 -7.68 -7.93 -0.64
C ASP A 105 -6.32 -7.64 0.00
N LEU A 106 -6.29 -6.75 0.99
CA LEU A 106 -5.10 -6.44 1.78
C LEU A 106 -5.31 -6.92 3.20
N ASP A 107 -4.23 -7.41 3.83
CA ASP A 107 -4.26 -7.81 5.22
C ASP A 107 -4.47 -6.63 6.20
N ASP A 108 -4.79 -6.96 7.46
CA ASP A 108 -5.09 -5.99 8.52
C ASP A 108 -3.90 -5.10 8.94
N ASN A 109 -2.70 -5.32 8.39
CA ASN A 109 -1.56 -4.46 8.63
C ASN A 109 -1.58 -3.21 7.74
N PHE A 110 -2.50 -3.10 6.78
CA PHE A 110 -2.66 -1.91 5.95
C PHE A 110 -3.75 -0.99 6.47
N ILE A 111 -3.47 0.31 6.41
CA ILE A 111 -4.40 1.38 6.74
C ILE A 111 -4.70 2.16 5.47
N TYR A 112 -5.98 2.46 5.28
CA TYR A 112 -6.51 3.32 4.24
C TYR A 112 -6.75 4.71 4.86
N LEU A 113 -6.29 5.75 4.17
CA LEU A 113 -6.49 7.13 4.58
C LEU A 113 -6.95 7.94 3.37
N GLU A 114 -8.12 8.54 3.49
CA GLU A 114 -8.68 9.40 2.46
C GLU A 114 -8.25 10.85 2.71
N ILE A 115 -7.54 11.45 1.76
CA ILE A 115 -7.06 12.84 1.85
C ILE A 115 -7.67 13.65 0.71
N GLY A 116 -8.29 14.78 1.04
CA GLY A 116 -8.89 15.69 0.07
C GLY A 116 -10.35 16.04 0.40
N SER A 117 -10.97 16.86 -0.45
CA SER A 117 -12.41 17.17 -0.38
C SER A 117 -13.22 16.16 -1.20
N SER A 118 -14.55 16.24 -1.15
CA SER A 118 -15.46 15.32 -1.85
C SER A 118 -15.18 15.15 -3.35
N SER A 119 -14.66 16.17 -4.04
CA SER A 119 -14.41 16.15 -5.49
C SER A 119 -12.96 15.86 -5.90
N THR A 120 -12.00 15.88 -4.97
CA THR A 120 -10.57 15.63 -5.24
C THR A 120 -9.97 14.69 -4.21
N ARG A 121 -10.71 13.64 -3.86
CA ARG A 121 -10.23 12.61 -2.92
C ARG A 121 -9.05 11.87 -3.55
N SER A 122 -8.02 11.67 -2.75
CA SER A 122 -6.95 10.72 -3.01
C SER A 122 -6.96 9.68 -1.91
N LEU A 123 -6.73 8.42 -2.28
CA LEU A 123 -6.61 7.34 -1.31
C LEU A 123 -5.14 7.08 -1.03
N VAL A 124 -4.77 7.07 0.25
CA VAL A 124 -3.42 6.71 0.71
C VAL A 124 -3.50 5.36 1.42
N ILE A 125 -2.59 4.46 1.09
CA ILE A 125 -2.39 3.17 1.73
C ILE A 125 -0.98 3.16 2.34
N TYR A 126 -0.91 2.81 3.62
CA TYR A 126 0.35 2.66 4.34
C TYR A 126 0.24 1.53 5.36
N ARG A 127 1.37 1.06 5.88
CA ARG A 127 1.38 0.01 6.88
C ARG A 127 1.17 0.57 8.29
N LYS A 128 0.49 -0.18 9.15
CA LYS A 128 0.22 0.15 10.55
C LYS A 128 1.48 0.31 11.42
N ASP A 129 2.57 -0.36 11.05
CA ASP A 129 3.87 -0.23 11.71
C ASP A 129 4.71 0.96 11.21
N SER A 130 4.23 1.71 10.23
CA SER A 130 4.83 2.96 9.76
C SER A 130 4.17 4.16 10.44
N PRO A 131 4.90 5.28 10.64
CA PRO A 131 4.30 6.52 11.12
C PRO A 131 3.14 6.95 10.24
N ALA A 132 2.06 7.43 10.85
CA ALA A 132 0.91 7.95 10.11
C ALA A 132 1.35 9.11 9.19
N PRO A 133 0.97 9.09 7.90
CA PRO A 133 1.39 10.13 6.98
C PRO A 133 0.72 11.46 7.32
N THR A 134 1.48 12.55 7.19
CA THR A 134 0.98 13.91 7.42
C THR A 134 0.64 14.63 6.13
N ASN A 135 1.22 14.19 5.01
CA ASN A 135 1.05 14.74 3.67
C ASN A 135 1.44 13.70 2.59
N PHE A 136 1.20 14.03 1.32
CA PHE A 136 1.51 13.17 0.17
C PHE A 136 3.00 12.91 -0.09
N ASN A 137 3.91 13.60 0.58
CA ASN A 137 5.36 13.39 0.50
C ASN A 137 5.90 12.56 1.67
N SER A 138 5.03 12.06 2.56
CA SER A 138 5.46 11.19 3.66
C SER A 138 6.12 9.92 3.09
N PRO A 139 7.20 9.39 3.70
CA PRO A 139 7.80 8.13 3.28
C PRO A 139 6.88 6.95 3.59
N CYS A 140 7.14 5.78 3.00
CA CYS A 140 6.38 4.55 3.23
C CYS A 140 4.88 4.65 2.92
N ILE A 141 4.50 5.38 1.87
CA ILE A 141 3.10 5.44 1.44
C ILE A 141 2.96 5.09 -0.04
N LEU A 142 1.80 4.53 -0.36
CA LEU A 142 1.29 4.42 -1.71
C LEU A 142 0.03 5.27 -1.78
N TYR A 143 -0.08 6.17 -2.75
CA TYR A 143 -1.31 6.92 -2.95
C TYR A 143 -1.84 6.83 -4.38
N TYR A 144 -3.16 6.83 -4.45
CA TYR A 144 -3.98 6.79 -5.65
C TYR A 144 -4.65 8.15 -5.84
N ARG A 145 -4.42 8.77 -7.00
CA ARG A 145 -5.19 9.92 -7.47
C ARG A 145 -6.08 9.46 -8.62
N ALA A 146 -7.39 9.67 -8.49
CA ALA A 146 -8.36 9.35 -9.53
C ALA A 146 -8.07 10.16 -10.82
N ALA A 147 -8.63 9.73 -11.94
CA ALA A 147 -8.57 10.49 -13.18
C ALA A 147 -9.22 11.87 -13.02
N GLU A 148 -8.60 12.90 -13.59
CA GLU A 148 -9.06 14.30 -13.50
C GLU A 148 -10.05 14.66 -14.62
N ASN A 149 -10.01 13.94 -15.74
CA ASN A 149 -10.88 14.07 -16.91
C ASN A 149 -10.93 12.77 -17.71
N GLU A 150 -11.80 12.71 -18.72
CA GLU A 150 -12.06 11.53 -19.55
C GLU A 150 -10.88 11.07 -20.42
N ASN A 151 -9.83 11.88 -20.54
CA ASN A 151 -8.62 11.58 -21.31
C ASN A 151 -7.41 11.29 -20.40
N SER A 152 -7.57 11.42 -19.09
CA SER A 152 -6.53 11.16 -18.10
C SER A 152 -6.69 9.78 -17.49
N ARG A 153 -5.57 9.18 -17.08
CA ARG A 153 -5.54 7.94 -16.31
C ARG A 153 -5.24 8.26 -14.85
N PRO A 154 -5.68 7.43 -13.90
CA PRO A 154 -5.31 7.61 -12.51
C PRO A 154 -3.80 7.44 -12.30
N GLU A 155 -3.31 8.07 -11.24
CA GLU A 155 -1.91 7.99 -10.84
C GLU A 155 -1.77 7.10 -9.60
N PHE A 156 -0.76 6.21 -9.64
CA PHE A 156 -0.36 5.38 -8.51
C PHE A 156 1.08 5.71 -8.15
N ILE A 157 1.27 6.44 -7.06
CA ILE A 157 2.58 6.97 -6.67
C ILE A 157 3.01 6.31 -5.37
N LEU A 158 4.21 5.74 -5.39
CA LEU A 158 4.81 5.08 -4.25
C LEU A 158 5.99 5.91 -3.76
N ASN A 159 5.92 6.34 -2.51
CA ASN A 159 7.04 6.94 -1.81
C ASN A 159 7.78 5.85 -1.04
N LYS A 160 9.07 5.70 -1.35
CA LYS A 160 9.90 4.66 -0.74
C LYS A 160 9.98 4.83 0.77
N CYS A 161 10.18 3.72 1.47
CA CYS A 161 10.51 3.73 2.88
C CYS A 161 11.95 4.19 3.10
N ILE A 162 12.18 4.82 4.25
CA ILE A 162 13.49 5.29 4.72
C ILE A 162 13.76 4.75 6.12
#